data_AF-Q5Z8F8-F1
#
_entry.id   AF-Q5Z8F8-F1
#
_cell.length_a   1.000
_cell.length_b   1.000
_cell.length_c   1.000
_cell.angle_alpha   90.00
_cell.angle_beta   90.00
_cell.angle_gamma   90.00
#
_symmetry.space_group_name_H-M   'P 1'
#
loop_
_entity.id
_entity.type
_entity.pdbx_description
1 polymer ?
#
loop_
_entity_poly.entity_id
_entity_poly.type
_entity_poly.pdbx_seq_one_letter_code
_entity_poly.pdbx_strand_id
1 'polypeptide(L)'
;MASSSPSSGDVSVDGQKVWPPLEYLLKYIWLIYLIVVCYPLEDWVGTTRRNIFVAFCMLGLAKLLLNLFASWRASSSFAVGKNARLVSGYMEQLEEEGDEVGGHDQVPRYIVTGEKEEHVATGARGYRIRRDALDDESSSLVTLDRMWRMAEHGDVNGLLAKRPELRDLCLSFSLFKSLRRRLSGYPLDDAGSTKALEFVLRGMNAAGSACAVNADRVFHVLVDELSFASDFYFAGLPLCTYSGWCAALNYIFSVLIVVGATAVGTIYKVEKILPFKEGKPNFVVTFALLVAVALVEVWDIVAGVCSNWSKMALLGHYIRHEPQWRRCRRAHAALDAMLRFRPARRWRNKIGQNSVLEPRRFCRRSGLLSEKLYGRAGLMRSVEVSPAVKDTVLRSLMSSYGRSSRGSVSAAERRVGGKVDWLWYGSRKSWACDDGDGCVSTTDIILAWHVATRLYEMRCSLHASPTPSPSSPDMAAACHLSYYCAYLASAAPELLLDSAAWTEKRYKELTADVTAALAKDGAAGETTTAQQRYERLVATLSAGARDKVLRGGAEIARCLAEEYTTAEEDDEASAWLFLANFSSEMMLYIAPSENVKGHVEAMARGGEFVTLLWALLLHAGITARPEAPSRIIS
;
A
#
# COMPACT_ATOMS: atom_id res chain seq x y z
N MET A 1 -19.94 5.06 6.70
CA MET A 1 -18.48 5.09 6.46
C MET A 1 -18.19 6.11 5.38
N ALA A 2 -18.05 7.37 5.78
CA ALA A 2 -17.58 8.45 4.91
C ALA A 2 -16.67 9.31 5.79
N SER A 3 -15.45 8.83 6.03
CA SER A 3 -14.37 9.70 6.45
C SER A 3 -14.04 10.55 5.24
N SER A 4 -14.24 11.86 5.35
CA SER A 4 -13.95 12.87 4.34
C SER A 4 -12.66 12.55 3.58
N SER A 5 -12.83 12.22 2.29
CA SER A 5 -11.72 12.01 1.37
C SER A 5 -10.93 13.32 1.27
N PRO A 6 -9.58 13.30 1.32
CA PRO A 6 -8.74 14.50 1.30
C PRO A 6 -8.82 15.30 -0.02
N SER A 7 -9.64 14.90 -0.98
CA SER A 7 -9.74 15.52 -2.31
C SER A 7 -11.10 16.14 -2.64
N SER A 8 -12.00 16.39 -1.68
CA SER A 8 -13.08 17.35 -1.96
C SER A 8 -12.44 18.71 -2.06
N GLY A 9 -12.47 19.32 -3.25
CA GLY A 9 -11.67 20.48 -3.68
C GLY A 9 -11.84 21.81 -2.94
N ASP A 10 -12.09 21.78 -1.63
CA ASP A 10 -12.08 22.91 -0.70
C ASP A 10 -11.37 22.52 0.63
N VAL A 11 -10.30 21.72 0.57
CA VAL A 11 -9.46 21.49 1.77
C VAL A 11 -8.53 22.68 1.91
N SER A 12 -8.98 23.66 2.69
CA SER A 12 -8.18 24.77 3.20
C SER A 12 -6.79 24.29 3.64
N VAL A 13 -5.77 25.07 3.29
CA VAL A 13 -4.33 24.95 3.53
C VAL A 13 -3.90 24.75 5.00
N ASP A 14 -4.84 24.57 5.93
CA ASP A 14 -4.55 24.25 7.32
C ASP A 14 -4.66 22.75 7.57
N GLY A 15 -3.51 22.15 7.87
CA GLY A 15 -3.38 20.74 8.24
C GLY A 15 -4.54 20.26 9.09
N GLN A 16 -5.19 19.20 8.62
CA GLN A 16 -6.30 18.48 9.23
C GLN A 16 -6.52 18.93 10.68
N LYS A 17 -7.44 19.89 10.90
CA LYS A 17 -8.19 19.90 12.15
C LYS A 17 -8.96 18.60 12.13
N VAL A 18 -8.32 17.54 12.64
CA VAL A 18 -8.93 16.25 12.93
C VAL A 18 -9.97 16.57 13.99
N TRP A 19 -11.15 17.01 13.54
CA TRP A 19 -12.32 16.94 14.37
C TRP A 19 -12.39 15.50 14.87
N PRO A 20 -12.63 15.27 16.17
CA PRO A 20 -12.80 13.92 16.66
C PRO A 20 -13.82 13.25 15.73
N PRO A 21 -13.50 12.10 15.12
CA PRO A 21 -14.41 11.50 14.15
C PRO A 21 -15.81 11.47 14.76
N LEU A 22 -16.83 11.88 14.00
CA LEU A 22 -18.24 11.97 14.45
C LEU A 22 -18.68 10.75 15.26
N GLU A 23 -18.06 9.60 15.02
CA GLU A 23 -18.15 8.38 15.80
C GLU A 23 -17.88 8.55 17.31
N TYR A 24 -16.89 9.34 17.75
CA TYR A 24 -16.63 9.61 19.16
C TYR A 24 -17.72 10.47 19.80
N LEU A 25 -18.28 11.44 19.06
CA LEU A 25 -19.42 12.25 19.53
C LEU A 25 -20.68 11.38 19.64
N LEU A 26 -20.94 10.52 18.67
CA LEU A 26 -22.05 9.56 18.71
C LEU A 26 -21.89 8.54 19.85
N LYS A 27 -20.68 8.02 20.06
CA LYS A 27 -20.35 7.15 21.21
C LYS A 27 -20.57 7.87 22.54
N TYR A 28 -20.21 9.14 22.63
CA TYR A 28 -20.41 9.97 23.82
C TYR A 28 -21.89 10.21 24.11
N ILE A 29 -22.66 10.63 23.10
CA ILE A 29 -24.11 10.83 23.22
C ILE A 29 -24.80 9.52 23.61
N TRP A 30 -24.41 8.40 22.99
CA TRP A 30 -24.95 7.08 23.29
C TRP A 30 -24.59 6.62 24.71
N LEU A 31 -23.35 6.80 25.15
CA LEU A 31 -22.91 6.40 26.48
C LEU A 31 -23.59 7.23 27.57
N ILE A 32 -23.75 8.54 27.37
CA ILE A 32 -24.52 9.41 28.26
C ILE A 32 -26.00 9.02 28.27
N TYR A 33 -26.60 8.78 27.10
CA TYR A 33 -27.97 8.31 27.00
C TYR A 33 -28.17 7.00 27.77
N LEU A 34 -27.25 6.04 27.64
CA LEU A 34 -27.30 4.76 28.34
C LEU A 34 -27.18 4.94 29.86
N ILE A 35 -26.32 5.84 30.33
CA ILE A 35 -26.25 6.21 31.75
C ILE A 35 -27.58 6.81 32.21
N VAL A 36 -28.10 7.80 31.51
CA VAL A 36 -29.33 8.54 31.88
C VAL A 36 -30.57 7.65 31.85
N VAL A 37 -30.64 6.68 30.92
CA VAL A 37 -31.78 5.76 30.81
C VAL A 37 -31.66 4.61 31.82
N CYS A 38 -30.47 4.05 32.03
CA CYS A 38 -30.31 2.95 32.97
C CYS A 38 -30.37 3.41 34.44
N TYR A 39 -30.04 4.68 34.73
CA TYR A 39 -30.03 5.23 36.08
C TYR A 39 -31.40 5.25 36.80
N PRO A 40 -32.52 5.68 36.17
CA PRO A 40 -33.84 5.71 36.81
C PRO A 40 -34.63 4.39 36.72
N LEU A 41 -34.14 3.38 35.98
CA LEU A 41 -34.83 2.09 35.79
C LEU A 41 -34.69 1.13 37.00
N GLU A 42 -34.09 1.59 38.11
CA GLU A 42 -33.61 0.76 39.22
C GLU A 42 -34.35 0.96 40.56
N ASP A 43 -35.59 0.47 40.68
CA ASP A 43 -36.10 0.01 41.98
C ASP A 43 -35.47 -1.34 42.41
N TRP A 44 -34.46 -1.83 41.67
CA TRP A 44 -34.05 -3.24 41.67
C TRP A 44 -32.65 -3.56 42.20
N VAL A 45 -31.81 -2.56 42.53
CA VAL A 45 -30.39 -2.81 42.82
C VAL A 45 -29.87 -1.92 43.97
N GLY A 46 -29.53 -2.53 45.11
CA GLY A 46 -29.03 -1.82 46.30
C GLY A 46 -27.80 -0.91 46.07
N THR A 47 -27.61 0.08 46.96
CA THR A 47 -26.67 1.22 46.84
C THR A 47 -25.26 0.86 46.36
N THR A 48 -24.69 -0.24 46.83
CA THR A 48 -23.33 -0.68 46.47
C THR A 48 -23.20 -1.04 44.99
N ARG A 49 -24.19 -1.71 44.42
CA ARG A 49 -24.18 -2.19 43.03
C ARG A 49 -24.41 -1.04 42.03
N ARG A 50 -25.25 -0.08 42.41
CA ARG A 50 -25.41 1.19 41.69
C ARG A 50 -24.08 1.94 41.57
N ASN A 51 -23.32 2.01 42.66
CA ASN A 51 -22.01 2.67 42.66
C ASN A 51 -20.99 1.96 41.75
N ILE A 52 -21.03 0.62 41.65
CA ILE A 52 -20.15 -0.16 40.76
C ILE A 52 -20.48 0.13 39.29
N PHE A 53 -21.76 0.16 38.91
CA PHE A 53 -22.18 0.47 37.55
C PHE A 53 -21.78 1.90 37.13
N VAL A 54 -22.06 2.89 38.00
CA VAL A 54 -21.65 4.28 37.75
C VAL A 54 -20.13 4.39 37.63
N ALA A 55 -19.35 3.74 38.51
CA ALA A 55 -17.90 3.73 38.41
C ALA A 55 -17.40 3.13 37.08
N PHE A 56 -18.02 2.05 36.61
CA PHE A 56 -17.71 1.42 35.32
C PHE A 56 -18.01 2.35 34.14
N CYS A 57 -19.16 3.03 34.14
CA CYS A 57 -19.51 4.02 33.13
C CYS A 57 -18.56 5.23 33.12
N MET A 58 -18.18 5.73 34.31
CA MET A 58 -17.22 6.82 34.44
C MET A 58 -15.83 6.46 33.92
N LEU A 59 -15.43 5.19 34.05
CA LEU A 59 -14.16 4.70 33.53
C LEU A 59 -14.15 4.66 31.99
N GLY A 60 -15.25 4.23 31.37
CA GLY A 60 -15.44 4.33 29.91
C GLY A 60 -15.42 5.78 29.41
N LEU A 61 -16.07 6.69 30.13
CA LEU A 61 -16.06 8.13 29.85
C LEU A 61 -14.64 8.72 29.95
N ALA A 62 -13.90 8.38 31.01
CA ALA A 62 -12.53 8.83 31.21
C ALA A 62 -11.60 8.37 30.09
N LYS A 63 -11.72 7.11 29.65
CA LYS A 63 -10.98 6.57 28.49
C LYS A 63 -11.30 7.35 27.22
N LEU A 64 -12.56 7.67 26.96
CA LEU A 64 -12.98 8.44 25.80
C LEU A 64 -12.43 9.88 25.83
N LEU A 65 -12.48 10.55 26.98
CA LEU A 65 -11.91 11.89 27.16
C LEU A 65 -10.39 11.91 26.97
N LEU A 66 -9.70 10.88 27.47
CA LEU A 66 -8.26 10.71 27.24
C LEU A 66 -7.94 10.57 25.75
N ASN A 67 -8.71 9.77 25.01
CA ASN A 67 -8.56 9.61 23.57
C ASN A 67 -8.78 10.92 22.81
N LEU A 68 -9.80 11.69 23.20
CA LEU A 68 -10.10 13.00 22.64
C LEU A 68 -8.93 13.97 22.86
N PHE A 69 -8.48 14.08 24.11
CA PHE A 69 -7.38 14.96 24.49
C PHE A 69 -6.09 14.61 23.75
N ALA A 70 -5.78 13.32 23.64
CA ALA A 70 -4.61 12.85 22.92
C ALA A 70 -4.71 13.14 21.42
N SER A 71 -5.88 12.93 20.79
CA SER A 71 -6.12 13.26 19.38
C SER A 71 -5.97 14.76 19.13
N TRP A 72 -6.52 15.59 20.01
CA TRP A 72 -6.37 17.05 19.92
C TRP A 72 -4.90 17.46 20.05
N ARG A 73 -4.18 16.94 21.05
CA ARG A 73 -2.74 17.19 21.23
C ARG A 73 -1.90 16.69 20.06
N ALA A 74 -2.30 15.60 19.43
CA ALA A 74 -1.65 15.07 18.23
C ALA A 74 -1.79 16.01 17.03
N SER A 75 -3.00 16.55 16.82
CA SER A 75 -3.29 17.47 15.73
C SER A 75 -2.49 18.77 15.81
N SER A 76 -2.10 19.19 17.03
CA SER A 76 -1.27 20.38 17.24
C SER A 76 0.24 20.10 17.23
N SER A 77 0.67 18.83 17.23
CA SER A 77 2.10 18.46 17.31
C SER A 77 2.80 18.49 15.95
N PHE A 78 4.13 18.72 15.98
CA PHE A 78 4.98 18.65 14.79
C PHE A 78 5.28 17.22 14.31
N ALA A 79 5.13 16.23 15.19
CA ALA A 79 5.32 14.82 14.83
C ALA A 79 4.15 14.26 14.00
N VAL A 80 2.95 14.82 14.15
CA VAL A 80 1.72 14.27 13.55
C VAL A 80 0.99 15.32 12.72
N GLY A 81 0.38 16.32 13.35
CA GLY A 81 -0.49 17.29 12.67
C GLY A 81 0.24 18.27 11.76
N LYS A 82 1.25 18.98 12.27
CA LYS A 82 2.04 19.96 11.50
C LYS A 82 3.19 19.34 10.70
N ASN A 83 3.26 18.01 10.68
CA ASN A 83 4.42 17.26 10.18
C ASN A 83 4.68 17.48 8.70
N ALA A 84 3.66 17.41 7.83
CA ALA A 84 3.86 17.60 6.39
C ALA A 84 4.49 18.96 6.06
N ARG A 85 4.07 20.02 6.76
CA ARG A 85 4.62 21.38 6.63
C ARG A 85 6.06 21.48 7.15
N LEU A 86 6.36 20.81 8.27
CA LEU A 86 7.72 20.77 8.82
C LEU A 86 8.68 20.00 7.90
N VAL A 87 8.27 18.83 7.41
CA VAL A 87 9.10 18.00 6.53
C VAL A 87 9.32 18.70 5.19
N SER A 88 8.33 19.41 4.66
CA SER A 88 8.49 20.23 3.45
C SER A 88 9.55 21.32 3.64
N GLY A 89 9.45 22.16 4.68
CA GLY A 89 10.46 23.21 4.91
C GLY A 89 11.83 22.69 5.34
N TYR A 90 11.91 21.49 5.92
CA TYR A 90 13.18 20.81 6.22
C TYR A 90 13.88 20.30 4.95
N MET A 91 13.13 19.77 4.00
CA MET A 91 13.71 19.28 2.74
C MET A 91 14.23 20.45 1.89
N GLU A 92 13.45 21.52 1.73
CA GLU A 92 13.94 22.78 1.12
C GLU A 92 15.23 23.29 1.79
N GLN A 93 15.32 23.19 3.13
CA GLN A 93 16.53 23.57 3.86
C GLN A 93 17.74 22.70 3.52
N LEU A 94 17.57 21.37 3.43
CA LEU A 94 18.66 20.48 3.05
C LEU A 94 19.15 20.77 1.63
N GLU A 95 18.23 21.11 0.73
CA GLU A 95 18.48 21.43 -0.67
C GLU A 95 19.30 22.73 -0.80
N GLU A 96 18.88 23.79 -0.10
CA GLU A 96 19.59 25.08 -0.01
C GLU A 96 21.00 24.95 0.55
N GLU A 97 21.19 24.10 1.56
CA GLU A 97 22.48 23.92 2.23
C GLU A 97 23.46 23.05 1.40
N GLY A 98 23.01 22.49 0.27
CA GLY A 98 23.77 21.48 -0.49
C GLY A 98 23.98 20.19 0.30
N ASP A 99 23.32 20.08 1.45
CA ASP A 99 23.40 19.03 2.45
C ASP A 99 22.31 17.96 2.23
N GLU A 100 21.53 18.12 1.15
CA GLU A 100 20.63 17.11 0.58
C GLU A 100 21.43 15.91 0.08
N VAL A 101 21.97 15.12 1.00
CA VAL A 101 22.90 14.01 0.77
C VAL A 101 24.34 14.51 0.55
N GLY A 102 25.10 14.60 1.65
CA GLY A 102 26.54 14.80 1.63
C GLY A 102 27.26 13.65 0.92
N GLY A 103 27.93 13.94 -0.19
CA GLY A 103 28.67 12.96 -1.02
C GLY A 103 27.80 11.87 -1.65
N HIS A 104 28.29 11.25 -2.73
CA HIS A 104 27.60 10.13 -3.42
C HIS A 104 27.41 8.86 -2.55
N ASP A 105 27.83 8.89 -1.28
CA ASP A 105 27.99 7.71 -0.43
C ASP A 105 27.26 7.77 0.94
N GLN A 106 26.33 8.71 1.18
CA GLN A 106 25.63 8.79 2.47
C GLN A 106 24.11 8.55 2.36
N VAL A 107 23.53 7.98 3.42
CA VAL A 107 22.08 7.77 3.57
C VAL A 107 21.37 9.13 3.69
N PRO A 108 20.22 9.35 3.03
CA PRO A 108 19.47 10.61 3.16
C PRO A 108 19.14 10.96 4.61
N ARG A 109 19.27 12.25 4.98
CA ARG A 109 19.06 12.76 6.35
C ARG A 109 17.56 12.87 6.71
N TYR A 110 16.73 11.90 6.34
CA TYR A 110 15.28 11.97 6.57
C TYR A 110 14.91 11.93 8.06
N ILE A 111 13.87 12.68 8.43
CA ILE A 111 13.37 12.74 9.81
C ILE A 111 12.64 11.43 10.16
N VAL A 112 13.07 10.76 11.23
CA VAL A 112 12.43 9.54 11.72
C VAL A 112 11.48 9.85 12.87
N THR A 113 11.94 10.40 14.00
CA THR A 113 11.05 10.81 15.12
C THR A 113 11.66 11.92 15.98
N GLY A 114 10.87 12.51 16.87
CA GLY A 114 11.39 13.38 17.94
C GLY A 114 11.26 14.87 17.65
N GLU A 115 10.39 15.20 16.71
CA GLU A 115 10.06 16.57 16.37
C GLU A 115 9.33 17.25 17.53
N LYS A 116 10.02 18.17 18.19
CA LYS A 116 9.47 19.03 19.23
C LYS A 116 9.53 20.47 18.76
N GLU A 117 8.66 21.30 19.33
CA GLU A 117 8.60 22.74 19.05
C GLU A 117 9.93 23.45 19.33
N GLU A 118 10.71 22.97 20.31
CA GLU A 118 12.03 23.51 20.65
C GLU A 118 13.08 23.38 19.53
N HIS A 119 12.95 22.36 18.66
CA HIS A 119 13.87 22.15 17.54
C HIS A 119 13.48 22.92 16.27
N VAL A 120 12.30 23.56 16.27
CA VAL A 120 11.72 24.19 15.08
C VAL A 120 11.95 25.70 15.12
N ALA A 121 12.45 26.24 14.02
CA ALA A 121 12.47 27.67 13.74
C ALA A 121 11.28 28.01 12.82
N THR A 122 10.55 29.07 13.16
CA THR A 122 9.48 29.60 12.29
C THR A 122 10.03 30.80 11.54
N GLY A 123 10.01 30.75 10.21
CA GLY A 123 10.46 31.83 9.33
C GLY A 123 9.42 32.19 8.27
N ALA A 124 9.73 33.19 7.45
CA ALA A 124 8.85 33.66 6.37
C ALA A 124 8.55 32.57 5.32
N ARG A 125 9.45 31.59 5.14
CA ARG A 125 9.30 30.45 4.22
C ARG A 125 8.65 29.22 4.86
N GLY A 126 8.28 29.28 6.14
CA GLY A 126 7.63 28.16 6.86
C GLY A 126 8.45 27.65 8.05
N TYR A 127 8.33 26.35 8.34
CA TYR A 127 9.02 25.71 9.46
C TYR A 127 10.34 25.10 8.99
N ARG A 128 11.42 25.38 9.72
CA ARG A 128 12.76 24.84 9.47
C ARG A 128 13.30 24.17 10.74
N ILE A 129 14.24 23.25 10.60
CA ILE A 129 14.88 22.62 11.76
C ILE A 129 16.14 23.40 12.11
N ARG A 130 16.30 23.72 13.39
CA ARG A 130 17.49 24.43 13.86
C ARG A 130 18.73 23.53 13.76
N ARG A 131 19.87 24.10 13.35
CA ARG A 131 21.13 23.35 13.14
C ARG A 131 21.70 22.77 14.44
N ASP A 132 21.56 23.49 15.55
CA ASP A 132 21.93 23.01 16.89
C ASP A 132 21.24 21.68 17.22
N ALA A 133 19.96 21.52 16.88
CA ALA A 133 19.22 20.28 17.10
C ALA A 133 19.60 19.14 16.13
N LEU A 134 20.13 19.46 14.93
CA LEU A 134 20.56 18.48 13.93
C LEU A 134 21.93 17.87 14.26
N ASP A 135 22.85 18.68 14.77
CA ASP A 135 24.23 18.28 15.02
C ASP A 135 24.46 17.81 16.47
N ASP A 136 23.54 18.12 17.39
CA ASP A 136 23.58 17.63 18.76
C ASP A 136 23.17 16.15 18.85
N GLU A 137 24.15 15.29 19.12
CA GLU A 137 23.95 13.85 19.40
C GLU A 137 23.16 13.59 20.70
N SER A 138 22.92 14.60 21.55
CA SER A 138 22.01 14.48 22.69
C SER A 138 20.59 14.97 22.39
N SER A 139 20.35 15.51 21.19
CA SER A 139 19.06 16.03 20.81
C SER A 139 18.02 14.92 20.73
N SER A 140 16.77 15.29 21.03
CA SER A 140 15.66 14.35 20.95
C SER A 140 15.19 14.06 19.52
N LEU A 141 15.72 14.79 18.52
CA LEU A 141 15.47 14.61 17.10
C LEU A 141 16.29 13.42 16.57
N VAL A 142 15.63 12.51 15.88
CA VAL A 142 16.23 11.30 15.32
C VAL A 142 16.07 11.34 13.81
N THR A 143 17.21 11.40 13.10
CA THR A 143 17.33 11.32 11.65
C THR A 143 17.81 9.93 11.21
N LEU A 144 17.57 9.60 9.94
CA LEU A 144 17.85 8.30 9.36
C LEU A 144 19.36 7.99 9.30
N ASP A 145 20.19 8.96 8.94
CA ASP A 145 21.65 8.86 8.91
C ASP A 145 22.22 8.54 10.30
N ARG A 146 21.73 9.21 11.35
CA ARG A 146 22.14 9.01 12.73
C ARG A 146 21.81 7.60 13.18
N MET A 147 20.62 7.12 12.82
CA MET A 147 20.22 5.74 13.06
C MET A 147 21.10 4.72 12.37
N TRP A 148 21.44 4.95 11.10
CA TRP A 148 22.31 4.05 10.34
C TRP A 148 23.73 4.03 10.90
N ARG A 149 24.29 5.20 11.26
CA ARG A 149 25.58 5.33 11.95
C ARG A 149 25.60 4.55 13.26
N MET A 150 24.56 4.69 14.11
CA MET A 150 24.44 3.92 15.35
C MET A 150 24.31 2.41 15.09
N ALA A 151 23.75 2.01 13.97
CA ALA A 151 23.54 0.61 13.66
C ALA A 151 24.80 -0.06 13.05
N GLU A 152 25.67 0.71 12.42
CA GLU A 152 26.94 0.26 11.83
C GLU A 152 28.12 0.38 12.79
N HIS A 153 28.22 1.50 13.52
CA HIS A 153 29.33 1.82 14.42
C HIS A 153 28.98 1.64 15.90
N GLY A 154 27.72 1.33 16.20
CA GLY A 154 27.30 1.05 17.57
C GLY A 154 27.72 -0.32 18.07
N ASP A 155 27.41 -0.59 19.33
CA ASP A 155 27.68 -1.86 19.99
C ASP A 155 26.99 -3.04 19.25
N VAL A 156 27.74 -4.13 19.03
CA VAL A 156 27.30 -5.39 18.38
C VAL A 156 26.05 -5.97 19.05
N ASN A 157 25.85 -5.69 20.34
CA ASN A 157 24.67 -6.12 21.08
C ASN A 157 23.43 -5.22 20.95
N GLY A 158 23.55 -4.08 20.26
CA GLY A 158 22.47 -3.12 20.03
C GLY A 158 21.32 -3.71 19.24
N LEU A 159 20.10 -3.24 19.54
CA LEU A 159 18.87 -3.74 18.93
C LEU A 159 18.82 -3.52 17.40
N LEU A 160 19.37 -2.39 16.93
CA LEU A 160 19.47 -2.01 15.52
C LEU A 160 20.55 -2.79 14.75
N ALA A 161 21.58 -3.29 15.44
CA ALA A 161 22.60 -4.18 14.87
C ALA A 161 22.05 -5.61 14.72
N LYS A 162 21.32 -6.08 15.73
CA LYS A 162 20.72 -7.44 15.74
C LYS A 162 19.55 -7.60 14.77
N ARG A 163 18.79 -6.54 14.48
CA ARG A 163 17.58 -6.61 13.67
C ARG A 163 17.58 -5.58 12.53
N PRO A 164 17.95 -5.97 11.30
CA PRO A 164 17.88 -5.08 10.15
C PRO A 164 16.43 -4.64 9.85
N GLU A 165 15.44 -5.46 10.18
CA GLU A 165 14.00 -5.15 10.04
C GLU A 165 13.59 -3.83 10.74
N LEU A 166 14.27 -3.45 11.82
CA LEU A 166 13.98 -2.19 12.52
C LEU A 166 14.52 -0.97 11.76
N ARG A 167 15.62 -1.14 11.02
CA ARG A 167 16.15 -0.11 10.12
C ARG A 167 15.18 0.12 8.98
N ASP A 168 14.66 -0.97 8.40
CA ASP A 168 13.66 -0.95 7.34
C ASP A 168 12.36 -0.31 7.82
N LEU A 169 11.91 -0.59 9.06
CA LEU A 169 10.73 0.05 9.64
C LEU A 169 10.93 1.57 9.82
N CYS A 170 12.10 2.02 10.27
CA CYS A 170 12.42 3.44 10.40
C CYS A 170 12.49 4.15 9.05
N LEU A 171 13.11 3.51 8.06
CA LEU A 171 13.13 3.97 6.69
C LEU A 171 11.70 4.11 6.17
N SER A 172 10.87 3.08 6.29
CA SER A 172 9.45 3.08 5.90
C SER A 172 8.68 4.24 6.55
N PHE A 173 8.93 4.53 7.82
CA PHE A 173 8.29 5.63 8.53
C PHE A 173 8.75 7.00 8.03
N SER A 174 10.04 7.15 7.70
CA SER A 174 10.58 8.39 7.12
C SER A 174 10.04 8.64 5.70
N LEU A 175 9.95 7.59 4.88
CA LEU A 175 9.33 7.63 3.56
C LEU A 175 7.84 7.99 3.64
N PHE A 176 7.12 7.47 4.64
CA PHE A 176 5.72 7.82 4.89
C PHE A 176 5.57 9.32 5.16
N LYS A 177 6.49 9.94 5.91
CA LYS A 177 6.49 11.39 6.14
C LYS A 177 6.76 12.18 4.86
N SER A 178 7.66 11.69 4.02
CA SER A 178 7.89 12.24 2.68
C SER A 178 6.63 12.15 1.82
N LEU A 179 5.99 10.98 1.76
CA LEU A 179 4.74 10.72 1.02
C LEU A 179 3.61 11.67 1.45
N ARG A 180 3.50 11.96 2.74
CA ARG A 180 2.50 12.89 3.27
C ARG A 180 2.63 14.32 2.73
N ARG A 181 3.84 14.75 2.32
CA ARG A 181 4.02 16.05 1.65
C ARG A 181 3.21 16.09 0.36
N ARG A 182 3.37 15.05 -0.48
CA ARG A 182 2.64 14.91 -1.75
C ARG A 182 1.13 14.82 -1.53
N LEU A 183 0.70 14.00 -0.57
CA LEU A 183 -0.73 13.86 -0.23
C LEU A 183 -1.36 15.16 0.28
N SER A 184 -0.56 16.08 0.83
CA SER A 184 -1.02 17.38 1.32
C SER A 184 -0.84 18.51 0.31
N GLY A 185 -0.40 18.20 -0.92
CA GLY A 185 -0.23 19.18 -2.00
C GLY A 185 1.01 20.09 -1.87
N TYR A 186 1.98 19.76 -1.02
CA TYR A 186 3.24 20.49 -0.98
C TYR A 186 4.11 20.13 -2.18
N PRO A 187 4.91 21.08 -2.72
CA PRO A 187 5.89 20.77 -3.75
C PRO A 187 6.85 19.70 -3.26
N LEU A 188 7.23 18.81 -4.17
CA LEU A 188 8.27 17.82 -3.94
C LEU A 188 9.53 18.39 -4.55
N ASP A 189 10.37 18.96 -3.70
CA ASP A 189 11.65 19.53 -4.11
C ASP A 189 12.55 18.42 -4.71
N ASP A 190 12.39 17.18 -4.21
CA ASP A 190 12.98 15.94 -4.74
C ASP A 190 12.55 15.55 -6.19
N ALA A 191 11.60 16.26 -6.80
CA ALA A 191 11.11 15.92 -8.14
C ALA A 191 12.23 16.04 -9.18
N GLY A 192 12.57 14.92 -9.82
CA GLY A 192 13.67 14.84 -10.78
C GLY A 192 15.07 14.71 -10.16
N SER A 193 15.18 14.64 -8.83
CA SER A 193 16.44 14.50 -8.09
C SER A 193 17.16 13.19 -8.47
N THR A 194 18.38 13.32 -8.99
CA THR A 194 19.23 12.16 -9.36
C THR A 194 19.68 11.36 -8.14
N LYS A 195 19.79 12.00 -6.97
CA LYS A 195 20.20 11.35 -5.72
C LYS A 195 19.08 10.49 -5.13
N ALA A 196 17.84 10.98 -5.16
CA ALA A 196 16.67 10.20 -4.73
C ALA A 196 16.50 8.94 -5.61
N LEU A 197 16.67 9.10 -6.93
CA LEU A 197 16.71 7.99 -7.87
C LEU A 197 17.84 6.99 -7.56
N GLU A 198 19.07 7.47 -7.34
CA GLU A 198 20.21 6.63 -6.98
C GLU A 198 19.97 5.85 -5.68
N PHE A 199 19.37 6.48 -4.67
CA PHE A 199 19.00 5.83 -3.42
C PHE A 199 18.02 4.66 -3.63
N VAL A 200 16.98 4.86 -4.45
CA VAL A 200 16.03 3.80 -4.80
C VAL A 200 16.70 2.70 -5.63
N LEU A 201 17.53 3.06 -6.61
CA LEU A 201 18.24 2.11 -7.47
C LEU A 201 19.26 1.26 -6.72
N ARG A 202 19.84 1.77 -5.63
CA ARG A 202 20.68 1.01 -4.68
C ARG A 202 19.86 0.12 -3.74
N GLY A 203 18.54 0.07 -3.91
CA GLY A 203 17.64 -0.72 -3.08
C GLY A 203 17.32 -0.09 -1.73
N MET A 204 17.41 1.24 -1.60
CA MET A 204 17.20 1.96 -0.34
C MET A 204 18.13 1.46 0.79
N ASN A 205 19.41 1.31 0.47
CA ASN A 205 20.48 0.86 1.36
C ASN A 205 21.55 1.95 1.54
N ALA A 206 22.40 1.78 2.56
CA ALA A 206 23.60 2.60 2.72
C ALA A 206 24.62 2.30 1.61
N ALA A 207 25.42 3.32 1.25
CA ALA A 207 26.50 3.15 0.29
C ALA A 207 27.59 2.22 0.85
N GLY A 208 28.12 1.34 0.01
CA GLY A 208 29.14 0.35 0.39
C GLY A 208 28.61 -1.05 0.71
N SER A 209 27.29 -1.24 0.83
CA SER A 209 26.68 -2.57 0.85
C SER A 209 26.70 -3.16 -0.56
N ALA A 210 27.78 -3.86 -0.92
CA ALA A 210 28.00 -4.54 -2.21
C ALA A 210 27.03 -5.71 -2.52
N CYS A 211 25.88 -5.77 -1.84
CA CYS A 211 24.89 -6.81 -2.01
C CYS A 211 23.94 -6.45 -3.16
N ALA A 212 23.55 -7.45 -3.96
CA ALA A 212 22.55 -7.29 -4.99
C ALA A 212 21.26 -6.69 -4.40
N VAL A 213 20.59 -5.83 -5.19
CA VAL A 213 19.33 -5.19 -4.78
C VAL A 213 18.31 -6.28 -4.46
N ASN A 214 17.86 -6.34 -3.21
CA ASN A 214 16.85 -7.30 -2.76
C ASN A 214 15.45 -6.71 -2.95
N ALA A 215 14.73 -7.17 -3.98
CA ALA A 215 13.41 -6.65 -4.30
C ALA A 215 12.40 -6.92 -3.17
N ASP A 216 12.47 -8.09 -2.52
CA ASP A 216 11.58 -8.40 -1.40
C ASP A 216 11.69 -7.39 -0.26
N ARG A 217 12.92 -6.93 0.04
CA ARG A 217 13.15 -5.88 1.04
C ARG A 217 12.57 -4.54 0.61
N VAL A 218 12.83 -4.09 -0.62
CA VAL A 218 12.31 -2.80 -1.14
C VAL A 218 10.78 -2.77 -1.08
N PHE A 219 10.12 -3.82 -1.57
CA PHE A 219 8.66 -3.91 -1.51
C PHE A 219 8.14 -4.07 -0.09
N HIS A 220 8.89 -4.70 0.82
CA HIS A 220 8.50 -4.79 2.22
C HIS A 220 8.53 -3.41 2.91
N VAL A 221 9.55 -2.59 2.64
CA VAL A 221 9.64 -1.19 3.08
C VAL A 221 8.44 -0.37 2.57
N LEU A 222 8.10 -0.48 1.29
CA LEU A 222 6.94 0.22 0.72
C LEU A 222 5.60 -0.26 1.29
N VAL A 223 5.46 -1.56 1.55
CA VAL A 223 4.26 -2.11 2.19
C VAL A 223 4.11 -1.55 3.60
N ASP A 224 5.19 -1.50 4.38
CA ASP A 224 5.17 -0.94 5.72
C ASP A 224 4.90 0.57 5.67
N GLU A 225 5.49 1.31 4.74
CA GLU A 225 5.22 2.73 4.48
C GLU A 225 3.72 3.01 4.21
N LEU A 226 3.13 2.31 3.23
CA LEU A 226 1.73 2.50 2.88
C LEU A 226 0.79 1.99 3.98
N SER A 227 1.24 1.03 4.80
CA SER A 227 0.50 0.64 6.01
C SER A 227 0.44 1.78 7.03
N PHE A 228 1.54 2.53 7.23
CA PHE A 228 1.53 3.74 8.05
C PHE A 228 0.58 4.79 7.49
N ALA A 229 0.60 5.02 6.17
CA ALA A 229 -0.32 5.95 5.52
C ALA A 229 -1.79 5.54 5.70
N SER A 230 -2.12 4.27 5.43
CA SER A 230 -3.48 3.75 5.59
C SER A 230 -3.96 3.84 7.04
N ASP A 231 -3.10 3.53 8.01
CA ASP A 231 -3.41 3.64 9.43
C ASP A 231 -3.61 5.11 9.86
N PHE A 232 -2.83 6.05 9.31
CA PHE A 232 -2.96 7.47 9.60
C PHE A 232 -4.27 8.07 9.09
N TYR A 233 -4.65 7.77 7.83
CA TYR A 233 -5.81 8.39 7.19
C TYR A 233 -7.12 7.65 7.49
N PHE A 234 -7.07 6.33 7.69
CA PHE A 234 -8.28 5.49 7.76
C PHE A 234 -8.38 4.62 9.02
N ALA A 235 -7.42 4.67 9.95
CA ALA A 235 -7.53 4.00 11.25
C ALA A 235 -7.41 5.00 12.40
N GLY A 236 -7.85 4.58 13.59
CA GLY A 236 -7.51 5.29 14.81
C GLY A 236 -6.05 5.02 15.16
N LEU A 237 -5.21 6.05 15.08
CA LEU A 237 -3.80 5.93 15.47
C LEU A 237 -3.67 5.53 16.96
N PRO A 238 -2.75 4.61 17.29
CA PRO A 238 -2.48 4.27 18.69
C PRO A 238 -1.98 5.49 19.47
N LEU A 239 -2.45 5.64 20.70
CA LEU A 239 -2.06 6.76 21.58
C LEU A 239 -0.56 6.78 21.90
N CYS A 240 0.12 5.64 21.72
CA CYS A 240 1.58 5.51 21.84
C CYS A 240 2.33 6.51 20.96
N THR A 241 1.74 6.90 19.82
CA THR A 241 2.31 7.88 18.90
C THR A 241 2.32 9.30 19.44
N TYR A 242 1.41 9.63 20.36
CA TYR A 242 1.18 11.01 20.80
C TYR A 242 1.85 11.33 22.13
N SER A 243 1.79 10.39 23.09
CA SER A 243 2.40 10.55 24.41
C SER A 243 2.48 9.19 25.11
N GLY A 244 3.67 8.83 25.59
CA GLY A 244 3.88 7.57 26.33
C GLY A 244 2.99 7.44 27.57
N TRP A 245 2.72 8.54 28.27
CA TRP A 245 1.85 8.54 29.46
C TRP A 245 0.37 8.39 29.10
N CYS A 246 -0.09 9.03 28.02
CA CYS A 246 -1.48 8.85 27.55
C CYS A 246 -1.72 7.40 27.11
N ALA A 247 -0.73 6.78 26.46
CA ALA A 247 -0.80 5.37 26.10
C ALA A 247 -0.87 4.46 27.33
N ALA A 248 0.00 4.69 28.33
CA ALA A 248 -0.01 3.92 29.57
C ALA A 248 -1.37 4.02 30.28
N LEU A 249 -1.93 5.23 30.41
CA LEU A 249 -3.25 5.44 31.01
C LEU A 249 -4.37 4.76 30.23
N ASN A 250 -4.33 4.78 28.90
CA ASN A 250 -5.33 4.10 28.08
C ASN A 250 -5.27 2.59 28.26
N TYR A 251 -4.09 1.98 28.27
CA TYR A 251 -3.97 0.55 28.54
C TYR A 251 -4.43 0.19 29.96
N ILE A 252 -4.13 1.04 30.95
CA ILE A 252 -4.64 0.87 32.32
C ILE A 252 -6.17 0.90 32.32
N PHE A 253 -6.80 1.89 31.66
CA PHE A 253 -8.25 1.95 31.54
C PHE A 253 -8.81 0.73 30.82
N SER A 254 -8.24 0.29 29.68
CA SER A 254 -8.70 -0.91 28.98
C SER A 254 -8.65 -2.16 29.87
N VAL A 255 -7.56 -2.35 30.63
CA VAL A 255 -7.45 -3.47 31.59
C VAL A 255 -8.50 -3.36 32.69
N LEU A 256 -8.73 -2.17 33.24
CA LEU A 256 -9.76 -1.94 34.26
C LEU A 256 -11.18 -2.19 33.71
N ILE A 257 -11.46 -1.87 32.44
CA ILE A 257 -12.74 -2.20 31.79
C ILE A 257 -12.89 -3.72 31.67
N VAL A 258 -11.86 -4.45 31.25
CA VAL A 258 -11.91 -5.93 31.15
C VAL A 258 -12.13 -6.57 32.53
N VAL A 259 -11.40 -6.11 33.55
CA VAL A 259 -11.57 -6.58 34.94
C VAL A 259 -12.97 -6.22 35.46
N GLY A 260 -13.47 -5.01 35.18
CA GLY A 260 -14.82 -4.58 35.54
C GLY A 260 -15.90 -5.43 34.87
N ALA A 261 -15.79 -5.69 33.56
CA ALA A 261 -16.75 -6.49 32.81
C ALA A 261 -16.78 -7.94 33.31
N THR A 262 -15.62 -8.52 33.62
CA THR A 262 -15.54 -9.88 34.19
C THR A 262 -16.11 -9.95 35.61
N ALA A 263 -15.80 -8.97 36.47
CA ALA A 263 -16.35 -8.88 37.82
C ALA A 263 -17.88 -8.68 37.83
N VAL A 264 -18.39 -7.81 36.97
CA VAL A 264 -19.84 -7.62 36.81
C VAL A 264 -20.51 -8.90 36.30
N GLY A 265 -19.90 -9.59 35.34
CA GLY A 265 -20.37 -10.88 34.84
C GLY A 265 -20.41 -11.98 35.91
N THR A 266 -19.39 -12.06 36.78
CA THR A 266 -19.38 -13.03 37.89
C THR A 266 -20.43 -12.72 38.95
N ILE A 267 -20.63 -11.44 39.31
CA ILE A 267 -21.68 -11.00 40.24
C ILE A 267 -23.06 -11.41 39.69
N TYR A 268 -23.35 -11.14 38.42
CA TYR A 268 -24.62 -11.52 37.80
C TYR A 268 -24.86 -13.04 37.82
N LYS A 269 -23.80 -13.84 37.67
CA LYS A 269 -23.88 -15.31 37.71
C LYS A 269 -24.10 -15.85 39.13
N VAL A 270 -23.40 -15.31 40.13
CA VAL A 270 -23.42 -15.79 41.51
C VAL A 270 -24.71 -15.40 42.22
N GLU A 271 -25.16 -14.15 42.08
CA GLU A 271 -26.32 -13.64 42.81
C GLU A 271 -27.67 -14.02 42.17
N LYS A 272 -27.69 -14.73 41.03
CA LYS A 272 -28.92 -15.06 40.27
C LYS A 272 -29.85 -13.86 40.06
N ILE A 273 -29.30 -12.64 39.98
CA ILE A 273 -30.06 -11.37 39.90
C ILE A 273 -31.00 -11.38 38.68
N LEU A 274 -30.56 -11.99 37.59
CA LEU A 274 -31.43 -12.36 36.48
C LEU A 274 -31.77 -13.84 36.68
N PRO A 275 -32.93 -14.18 37.27
CA PRO A 275 -33.32 -15.57 37.35
C PRO A 275 -33.33 -16.10 35.91
N PHE A 276 -32.65 -17.21 35.67
CA PHE A 276 -32.89 -18.06 34.51
C PHE A 276 -34.31 -18.61 34.63
N LYS A 277 -35.31 -17.72 34.52
CA LYS A 277 -36.68 -18.08 34.25
C LYS A 277 -36.75 -18.23 32.75
N GLU A 278 -37.09 -19.43 32.32
CA GLU A 278 -37.38 -19.77 30.93
C GLU A 278 -38.12 -18.60 30.26
N GLY A 279 -37.48 -17.96 29.26
CA GLY A 279 -38.13 -16.96 28.40
C GLY A 279 -37.72 -15.48 28.52
N LYS A 280 -36.73 -15.07 29.33
CA LYS A 280 -36.25 -13.66 29.32
C LYS A 280 -34.97 -13.46 28.47
N PRO A 281 -35.03 -12.85 27.27
CA PRO A 281 -33.86 -12.63 26.41
C PRO A 281 -32.80 -11.69 26.99
N ASN A 282 -33.17 -10.88 27.98
CA ASN A 282 -32.29 -9.83 28.53
C ASN A 282 -31.01 -10.37 29.17
N PHE A 283 -31.02 -11.54 29.81
CA PHE A 283 -29.81 -12.13 30.41
C PHE A 283 -28.75 -12.48 29.38
N VAL A 284 -29.17 -13.14 28.29
CA VAL A 284 -28.29 -13.52 27.18
C VAL A 284 -27.71 -12.27 26.52
N VAL A 285 -28.56 -11.24 26.33
CA VAL A 285 -28.13 -9.97 25.75
C VAL A 285 -27.11 -9.25 26.63
N THR A 286 -27.35 -9.12 27.94
CA THR A 286 -26.41 -8.45 28.86
C THR A 286 -25.06 -9.17 28.95
N PHE A 287 -25.06 -10.51 29.03
CA PHE A 287 -23.82 -11.28 29.04
C PHE A 287 -23.07 -11.17 27.70
N ALA A 288 -23.78 -11.24 26.58
CA ALA A 288 -23.20 -11.03 25.25
C ALA A 288 -22.57 -9.64 25.10
N LEU A 289 -23.21 -8.60 25.64
CA LEU A 289 -22.66 -7.23 25.65
C LEU A 289 -21.40 -7.12 26.51
N LEU A 290 -21.37 -7.72 27.71
CA LEU A 290 -20.17 -7.73 28.55
C LEU A 290 -18.99 -8.45 27.89
N VAL A 291 -19.24 -9.59 27.26
CA VAL A 291 -18.24 -10.31 26.47
C VAL A 291 -17.78 -9.49 25.28
N ALA A 292 -18.70 -8.83 24.56
CA ALA A 292 -18.36 -7.97 23.44
C ALA A 292 -17.49 -6.78 23.87
N VAL A 293 -17.80 -6.11 24.99
CA VAL A 293 -16.97 -5.03 25.54
C VAL A 293 -15.58 -5.55 25.91
N ALA A 294 -15.49 -6.68 26.60
CA ALA A 294 -14.20 -7.28 26.95
C ALA A 294 -13.37 -7.64 25.69
N LEU A 295 -14.01 -8.20 24.66
CA LEU A 295 -13.35 -8.53 23.39
C LEU A 295 -12.87 -7.28 22.65
N VAL A 296 -13.67 -6.21 22.61
CA VAL A 296 -13.29 -4.93 21.99
C VAL A 296 -12.09 -4.33 22.71
N GLU A 297 -12.09 -4.34 24.04
CA GLU A 297 -10.99 -3.81 24.86
C GLU A 297 -9.70 -4.63 24.74
N VAL A 298 -9.82 -5.96 24.76
CA VAL A 298 -8.67 -6.85 24.50
C VAL A 298 -8.14 -6.63 23.08
N TRP A 299 -9.02 -6.49 22.10
CA TRP A 299 -8.63 -6.20 20.73
C TRP A 299 -7.92 -4.85 20.60
N ASP A 300 -8.41 -3.80 21.27
CA ASP A 300 -7.76 -2.47 21.30
C ASP A 300 -6.33 -2.55 21.88
N ILE A 301 -6.14 -3.32 22.97
CA ILE A 301 -4.81 -3.58 23.54
C ILE A 301 -3.92 -4.32 22.53
N VAL A 302 -4.40 -5.43 21.96
CA VAL A 302 -3.64 -6.25 21.02
C VAL A 302 -3.29 -5.45 19.76
N ALA A 303 -4.23 -4.71 19.18
CA ALA A 303 -4.02 -3.86 18.03
C ALA A 303 -3.01 -2.74 18.33
N GLY A 304 -3.12 -2.10 19.50
CA GLY A 304 -2.19 -1.08 19.96
C GLY A 304 -0.77 -1.61 20.12
N VAL A 305 -0.58 -2.75 20.79
CA VAL A 305 0.74 -3.35 21.02
C VAL A 305 1.37 -3.87 19.72
N CYS A 306 0.57 -4.49 18.84
CA CYS A 306 1.04 -5.04 17.58
C CYS A 306 1.24 -3.98 16.47
N SER A 307 0.74 -2.76 16.64
CA SER A 307 0.81 -1.71 15.62
C SER A 307 2.24 -1.26 15.33
N ASN A 308 2.57 -1.07 14.05
CA ASN A 308 3.83 -0.50 13.61
C ASN A 308 4.07 0.91 14.21
N TRP A 309 3.00 1.68 14.44
CA TRP A 309 3.08 3.01 15.05
C TRP A 309 3.60 2.98 16.49
N SER A 310 3.15 2.00 17.29
CA SER A 310 3.61 1.81 18.67
C SER A 310 5.06 1.35 18.71
N LYS A 311 5.46 0.49 17.77
CA LYS A 311 6.86 0.08 17.61
C LYS A 311 7.76 1.28 17.29
N MET A 312 7.34 2.16 16.37
CA MET A 312 8.08 3.37 16.04
C MET A 312 8.19 4.34 17.22
N ALA A 313 7.11 4.50 17.99
CA ALA A 313 7.15 5.33 19.20
C ALA A 313 8.14 4.79 20.25
N LEU A 314 8.14 3.47 20.47
CA LEU A 314 9.07 2.81 21.38
C LEU A 314 10.50 2.83 20.89
N LEU A 315 10.72 2.64 19.59
CA LEU A 315 12.04 2.68 18.98
C LEU A 315 12.63 4.10 19.05
N GLY A 316 11.83 5.12 18.75
CA GLY A 316 12.22 6.52 18.93
C GLY A 316 12.56 6.83 20.39
N HIS A 317 11.79 6.31 21.36
CA HIS A 317 12.09 6.45 22.78
C HIS A 317 13.36 5.69 23.21
N TYR A 318 13.58 4.48 22.68
CA TYR A 318 14.78 3.69 22.93
C TYR A 318 16.02 4.42 22.43
N ILE A 319 15.98 5.00 21.23
CA ILE A 319 17.12 5.73 20.64
C ILE A 319 17.48 6.95 21.49
N ARG A 320 16.48 7.73 21.94
CA ARG A 320 16.70 8.92 22.78
C ARG A 320 17.26 8.60 24.17
N HIS A 321 16.92 7.43 24.71
CA HIS A 321 17.23 7.05 26.09
C HIS A 321 18.07 5.77 26.18
N GLU A 322 18.85 5.47 25.14
CA GLU A 322 19.62 4.22 25.02
C GLU A 322 20.38 3.81 26.29
N PRO A 323 21.16 4.70 26.97
CA PRO A 323 21.91 4.31 28.17
C PRO A 323 21.01 3.89 29.34
N GLN A 324 19.81 4.47 29.46
CA GLN A 324 18.85 4.14 30.53
C GLN A 324 18.15 2.79 30.28
N TRP A 325 17.79 2.50 29.03
CA TRP A 325 17.18 1.23 28.65
C TRP A 325 18.14 0.05 28.81
N ARG A 326 19.43 0.25 28.51
CA ARG A 326 20.48 -0.77 28.70
C ARG A 326 20.67 -1.17 30.16
N ARG A 327 20.45 -0.25 31.11
CA ARG A 327 20.54 -0.53 32.55
C ARG A 327 19.47 -1.52 33.02
N CYS A 328 18.33 -1.57 32.33
CA CYS A 328 17.18 -2.41 32.69
C CYS A 328 17.02 -3.60 31.73
N ARG A 329 17.67 -4.75 32.03
CA ARG A 329 17.56 -5.98 31.22
C ARG A 329 16.11 -6.41 30.95
N ARG A 330 15.22 -6.25 31.93
CA ARG A 330 13.78 -6.57 31.76
C ARG A 330 13.08 -5.66 30.77
N ALA A 331 13.40 -4.36 30.79
CA ALA A 331 12.84 -3.39 29.84
C ALA A 331 13.33 -3.68 28.42
N HIS A 332 14.62 -4.02 28.27
CA HIS A 332 15.20 -4.41 26.99
C HIS A 332 14.58 -5.72 26.46
N ALA A 333 14.39 -6.73 27.31
CA ALA A 333 13.73 -7.98 26.95
C ALA A 333 12.25 -7.78 26.59
N ALA A 334 11.54 -6.92 27.32
CA ALA A 334 10.14 -6.58 27.03
C ALA A 334 10.00 -5.82 25.70
N LEU A 335 10.91 -4.88 25.41
CA LEU A 335 10.99 -4.19 24.12
C LEU A 335 11.27 -5.19 22.99
N ASP A 336 12.27 -6.07 23.15
CA ASP A 336 12.61 -7.09 22.17
C ASP A 336 11.45 -8.05 21.90
N ALA A 337 10.71 -8.45 22.93
CA ALA A 337 9.51 -9.27 22.82
C ALA A 337 8.37 -8.53 22.12
N MET A 338 8.12 -7.27 22.48
CA MET A 338 7.06 -6.48 21.87
C MET A 338 7.31 -6.27 20.36
N LEU A 339 8.56 -6.04 19.97
CA LEU A 339 8.95 -5.89 18.57
C LEU A 339 8.83 -7.18 17.75
N ARG A 340 8.74 -8.36 18.39
CA ARG A 340 8.48 -9.65 17.69
C ARG A 340 7.03 -9.80 17.24
N PHE A 341 6.09 -9.13 17.90
CA PHE A 341 4.68 -9.24 17.50
C PHE A 341 4.49 -8.62 16.12
N ARG A 342 3.91 -9.37 15.18
CA ARG A 342 3.60 -8.86 13.85
C ARG A 342 2.25 -8.13 13.87
N PRO A 343 2.14 -6.96 13.22
CA PRO A 343 0.86 -6.29 13.08
C PRO A 343 -0.10 -7.16 12.26
N ALA A 344 -1.40 -7.02 12.51
CA ALA A 344 -2.40 -7.44 11.54
C ALA A 344 -2.20 -6.56 10.28
N ARG A 345 -1.63 -7.13 9.21
CA ARG A 345 -1.36 -6.38 7.99
C ARG A 345 -2.69 -5.96 7.34
N ARG A 346 -2.95 -4.65 7.31
CA ARG A 346 -4.07 -4.07 6.55
C ARG A 346 -3.81 -4.13 5.04
N TRP A 347 -2.55 -3.99 4.64
CA TRP A 347 -2.13 -4.11 3.25
C TRP A 347 -2.20 -5.57 2.77
N ARG A 348 -2.90 -5.79 1.65
CA ARG A 348 -2.95 -7.09 1.00
C ARG A 348 -1.73 -7.23 0.10
N ASN A 349 -0.82 -8.15 0.44
CA ASN A 349 0.27 -8.57 -0.46
C ASN A 349 -0.23 -9.42 -1.64
N LYS A 350 -1.36 -9.01 -2.22
CA LYS A 350 -2.07 -9.74 -3.26
C LYS A 350 -2.32 -8.83 -4.44
N ILE A 351 -2.24 -9.41 -5.63
CA ILE A 351 -2.50 -8.78 -6.90
C ILE A 351 -3.79 -9.36 -7.48
N GLY A 352 -4.70 -8.51 -7.92
CA GLY A 352 -5.93 -8.95 -8.59
C GLY A 352 -5.59 -9.67 -9.90
N GLN A 353 -6.34 -10.70 -10.26
CA GLN A 353 -6.12 -11.46 -11.49
C GLN A 353 -7.42 -11.49 -12.28
N ASN A 354 -7.33 -11.22 -13.58
CA ASN A 354 -8.44 -11.32 -14.50
C ASN A 354 -7.94 -11.71 -15.90
N SER A 355 -8.79 -12.34 -16.70
CA SER A 355 -8.50 -12.61 -18.11
C SER A 355 -9.70 -12.27 -18.98
N VAL A 356 -9.45 -11.50 -20.04
CA VAL A 356 -10.49 -11.14 -21.03
C VAL A 356 -10.92 -12.37 -21.83
N LEU A 357 -9.96 -13.23 -22.22
CA LEU A 357 -10.24 -14.44 -22.99
C LEU A 357 -10.92 -15.54 -22.16
N GLU A 358 -10.70 -15.54 -20.84
CA GLU A 358 -11.33 -16.50 -19.91
C GLU A 358 -11.96 -15.79 -18.71
N PRO A 359 -13.08 -15.04 -18.89
CA PRO A 359 -13.65 -14.21 -17.83
C PRO A 359 -14.01 -14.98 -16.56
N ARG A 360 -14.35 -16.26 -16.70
CA ARG A 360 -14.76 -17.13 -15.58
C ARG A 360 -13.59 -17.71 -14.78
N ARG A 361 -12.35 -17.68 -15.29
CA ARG A 361 -11.17 -18.34 -14.67
C ARG A 361 -10.83 -17.73 -13.30
N PHE A 362 -11.10 -16.44 -13.13
CA PHE A 362 -10.71 -15.68 -11.94
C PHE A 362 -11.88 -15.05 -11.18
N CYS A 363 -13.13 -15.37 -11.51
CA CYS A 363 -14.29 -14.95 -10.72
C CYS A 363 -14.46 -15.80 -9.46
N ARG A 364 -14.73 -15.17 -8.31
CA ARG A 364 -15.12 -15.87 -7.09
C ARG A 364 -16.65 -16.10 -7.08
N ARG A 365 -17.12 -17.30 -6.69
CA ARG A 365 -18.56 -17.56 -6.45
C ARG A 365 -19.02 -16.65 -5.30
N SER A 366 -19.94 -15.71 -5.56
CA SER A 366 -20.32 -14.66 -4.60
C SER A 366 -21.35 -15.13 -3.56
N GLY A 367 -21.27 -14.56 -2.36
CA GLY A 367 -22.38 -14.48 -1.41
C GLY A 367 -22.98 -13.08 -1.46
N LEU A 368 -24.27 -12.94 -1.11
CA LEU A 368 -25.09 -11.72 -1.34
C LEU A 368 -24.53 -10.41 -0.74
N LEU A 369 -23.61 -10.48 0.24
CA LEU A 369 -23.10 -9.33 0.99
C LEU A 369 -21.70 -8.87 0.56
N SER A 370 -20.96 -9.65 -0.24
CA SER A 370 -19.56 -9.33 -0.56
C SER A 370 -19.42 -8.13 -1.50
N GLU A 371 -20.36 -7.96 -2.43
CA GLU A 371 -20.33 -6.89 -3.43
C GLU A 371 -20.58 -5.51 -2.81
N LYS A 372 -21.50 -5.42 -1.85
CA LYS A 372 -21.84 -4.16 -1.16
C LYS A 372 -20.77 -3.69 -0.17
N LEU A 373 -19.98 -4.62 0.37
CA LEU A 373 -18.94 -4.33 1.37
C LEU A 373 -17.55 -4.12 0.76
N TYR A 374 -17.20 -4.82 -0.33
CA TYR A 374 -15.86 -4.81 -0.91
C TYR A 374 -15.78 -4.31 -2.36
N GLY A 375 -16.92 -3.95 -2.98
CA GLY A 375 -16.99 -3.50 -4.37
C GLY A 375 -16.61 -4.58 -5.38
N ARG A 376 -16.48 -4.18 -6.66
CA ARG A 376 -16.16 -5.09 -7.79
C ARG A 376 -14.79 -5.77 -7.65
N ALA A 377 -13.81 -5.04 -7.12
CA ALA A 377 -12.48 -5.56 -6.79
C ALA A 377 -12.52 -6.75 -5.81
N GLY A 378 -13.45 -6.74 -4.85
CA GLY A 378 -13.63 -7.82 -3.88
C GLY A 378 -14.15 -9.14 -4.46
N LEU A 379 -14.69 -9.13 -5.69
CA LEU A 379 -15.22 -10.32 -6.37
C LEU A 379 -14.18 -11.08 -7.19
N MET A 380 -13.05 -10.46 -7.51
CA MET A 380 -12.01 -11.07 -8.32
C MET A 380 -11.03 -11.88 -7.49
N ARG A 381 -10.53 -12.98 -8.04
CA ARG A 381 -9.50 -13.80 -7.42
C ARG A 381 -8.20 -13.00 -7.38
N SER A 382 -7.58 -12.97 -6.21
CA SER A 382 -6.28 -12.33 -6.00
C SER A 382 -5.23 -13.38 -5.66
N VAL A 383 -4.03 -13.27 -6.22
CA VAL A 383 -2.89 -14.15 -5.95
C VAL A 383 -1.82 -13.38 -5.17
N GLU A 384 -1.01 -14.03 -4.34
CA GLU A 384 0.11 -13.36 -3.68
C GLU A 384 1.13 -12.88 -4.71
N VAL A 385 1.70 -11.69 -4.51
CA VAL A 385 2.71 -11.14 -5.41
C VAL A 385 3.96 -12.04 -5.36
N SER A 386 4.25 -12.74 -6.46
CA SER A 386 5.41 -13.62 -6.53
C SER A 386 6.73 -12.84 -6.47
N PRO A 387 7.81 -13.41 -5.91
CA PRO A 387 9.13 -12.77 -5.92
C PRO A 387 9.59 -12.40 -7.33
N ALA A 388 9.32 -13.26 -8.32
CA ALA A 388 9.61 -13.01 -9.72
C ALA A 388 8.99 -11.71 -10.25
N VAL A 389 7.76 -11.36 -9.84
CA VAL A 389 7.14 -10.08 -10.24
C VAL A 389 7.92 -8.90 -9.67
N LYS A 390 8.29 -8.96 -8.39
CA LYS A 390 9.04 -7.89 -7.72
C LYS A 390 10.42 -7.71 -8.35
N ASP A 391 11.13 -8.81 -8.59
CA ASP A 391 12.46 -8.82 -9.20
C ASP A 391 12.42 -8.28 -10.62
N THR A 392 11.46 -8.71 -11.44
CA THR A 392 11.32 -8.23 -12.83
C THR A 392 10.99 -6.74 -12.86
N VAL A 393 10.09 -6.25 -12.01
CA VAL A 393 9.76 -4.82 -11.97
C VAL A 393 10.97 -3.99 -11.54
N LEU A 394 11.71 -4.43 -10.53
CA LEU A 394 12.90 -3.71 -10.06
C LEU A 394 14.03 -3.75 -11.09
N ARG A 395 14.23 -4.90 -11.75
CA ARG A 395 15.15 -5.06 -12.89
C ARG A 395 14.80 -4.09 -14.02
N SER A 396 13.52 -3.98 -14.38
CA SER A 396 13.06 -3.01 -15.39
C SER A 396 13.33 -1.58 -14.95
N LEU A 397 13.00 -1.21 -13.71
CA LEU A 397 13.29 0.12 -13.16
C LEU A 397 14.80 0.46 -13.26
N MET A 398 15.65 -0.47 -12.85
CA MET A 398 17.11 -0.30 -12.93
C MET A 398 17.59 -0.18 -14.38
N SER A 399 16.99 -0.91 -15.31
CA SER A 399 17.37 -0.82 -16.73
C SER A 399 16.91 0.48 -17.39
N SER A 400 15.71 0.96 -17.07
CA SER A 400 15.11 2.17 -17.66
C SER A 400 15.72 3.46 -17.10
N TYR A 401 16.12 3.43 -15.82
CA TYR A 401 16.57 4.64 -15.12
C TYR A 401 18.03 4.60 -14.62
N GLY A 402 18.67 3.43 -14.55
CA GLY A 402 20.00 3.25 -13.96
C GLY A 402 21.20 3.45 -14.88
N ARG A 403 21.03 3.75 -16.17
CA ARG A 403 22.14 3.95 -17.13
C ARG A 403 22.98 5.23 -16.94
N SER A 404 22.81 5.94 -15.83
CA SER A 404 23.35 7.29 -15.62
C SER A 404 24.78 7.36 -15.06
N SER A 405 25.52 6.26 -14.88
CA SER A 405 26.83 6.31 -14.19
C SER A 405 28.09 6.45 -15.08
N ARG A 406 27.99 6.41 -16.43
CA ARG A 406 29.19 6.47 -17.32
C ARG A 406 29.15 7.47 -18.47
N GLY A 407 28.25 8.45 -18.44
CA GLY A 407 28.27 9.53 -19.42
C GLY A 407 27.14 10.52 -19.19
N SER A 408 27.45 11.81 -19.28
CA SER A 408 26.51 12.92 -19.22
C SER A 408 25.40 12.75 -20.25
N VAL A 409 24.27 12.20 -19.83
CA VAL A 409 23.03 12.15 -20.59
C VAL A 409 22.03 13.05 -19.85
N SER A 410 21.46 14.01 -20.57
CA SER A 410 20.51 14.97 -20.01
C SER A 410 19.29 14.27 -19.38
N ALA A 411 18.64 14.90 -18.40
CA ALA A 411 17.43 14.39 -17.75
C ALA A 411 16.30 14.02 -18.73
N ALA A 412 16.34 14.52 -19.97
CA ALA A 412 15.37 14.29 -21.03
C ALA A 412 15.47 12.92 -21.73
N GLU A 413 16.50 12.10 -21.47
CA GLU A 413 16.67 10.79 -22.13
C GLU A 413 16.35 9.58 -21.22
N ARG A 414 15.83 9.79 -20.01
CA ARG A 414 15.35 8.71 -19.13
C ARG A 414 14.04 8.13 -19.68
N ARG A 415 14.09 6.98 -20.36
CA ARG A 415 12.94 6.37 -21.03
C ARG A 415 12.55 5.04 -20.38
N VAL A 416 11.29 4.94 -19.95
CA VAL A 416 10.59 3.64 -19.89
C VAL A 416 10.41 3.18 -21.33
N GLY A 417 10.83 1.96 -21.70
CA GLY A 417 10.90 1.55 -23.10
C GLY A 417 12.27 1.57 -23.76
N GLY A 418 13.37 1.72 -23.00
CA GLY A 418 14.71 1.70 -23.58
C GLY A 418 15.16 0.30 -24.05
N LYS A 419 14.54 -0.77 -23.52
CA LYS A 419 14.85 -2.17 -23.87
C LYS A 419 13.80 -2.79 -24.77
N VAL A 420 12.53 -2.47 -24.54
CA VAL A 420 11.43 -2.82 -25.44
C VAL A 420 11.13 -1.59 -26.26
N ASP A 421 11.59 -1.58 -27.52
CA ASP A 421 11.31 -0.48 -28.42
C ASP A 421 9.80 -0.43 -28.71
N TRP A 422 9.07 0.43 -27.99
CA TRP A 422 7.64 0.67 -28.28
C TRP A 422 7.43 1.05 -29.76
N LEU A 423 8.46 1.60 -30.42
CA LEU A 423 8.46 1.92 -31.86
C LEU A 423 8.53 0.68 -32.77
N TRP A 424 9.05 -0.47 -32.31
CA TRP A 424 8.96 -1.73 -33.05
C TRP A 424 7.50 -2.12 -33.35
N TYR A 425 6.58 -1.69 -32.49
CA TYR A 425 5.13 -1.99 -32.59
C TYR A 425 4.33 -0.92 -33.35
N GLY A 426 4.77 0.34 -33.35
CA GLY A 426 4.21 1.37 -34.22
C GLY A 426 4.68 1.27 -35.69
N SER A 427 5.89 0.77 -35.92
CA SER A 427 6.57 0.88 -37.22
C SER A 427 6.43 -0.33 -38.15
N ARG A 428 5.81 -1.44 -37.70
CA ARG A 428 5.46 -2.59 -38.58
C ARG A 428 3.98 -2.58 -38.98
N LYS A 429 3.50 -1.45 -39.52
CA LYS A 429 2.36 -1.32 -40.46
C LYS A 429 1.03 -2.05 -40.12
N SER A 430 0.47 -1.93 -38.91
CA SER A 430 -0.98 -2.23 -38.73
C SER A 430 -1.73 -1.41 -37.68
N TRP A 431 -1.04 -0.74 -36.75
CA TRP A 431 -1.69 0.01 -35.66
C TRP A 431 -1.90 1.51 -35.93
N ALA A 432 -1.11 2.14 -36.81
CA ALA A 432 -1.37 3.49 -37.27
C ALA A 432 -2.44 3.45 -38.36
N CYS A 433 -3.64 3.92 -38.02
CA CYS A 433 -4.82 3.88 -38.88
C CYS A 433 -4.68 4.77 -40.12
N ASP A 434 -5.28 4.31 -41.22
CA ASP A 434 -5.68 5.09 -42.41
C ASP A 434 -7.09 5.72 -42.22
N ASP A 435 -7.69 5.54 -41.03
CA ASP A 435 -8.96 6.18 -40.63
C ASP A 435 -8.65 7.37 -39.71
N GLY A 436 -8.85 8.59 -40.21
CA GLY A 436 -8.39 9.85 -39.63
C GLY A 436 -9.03 10.34 -38.32
N ASP A 437 -9.27 9.49 -37.31
CA ASP A 437 -9.80 9.96 -36.00
C ASP A 437 -9.44 9.14 -34.73
N GLY A 438 -8.46 8.22 -34.75
CA GLY A 438 -8.23 7.33 -33.59
C GLY A 438 -6.86 7.39 -32.94
N CYS A 439 -6.68 8.19 -31.88
CA CYS A 439 -5.54 8.03 -30.97
C CYS A 439 -5.69 6.69 -30.21
N VAL A 440 -4.70 5.78 -30.28
CA VAL A 440 -4.73 4.50 -29.55
C VAL A 440 -4.67 4.78 -28.05
N SER A 441 -5.70 4.37 -27.30
CA SER A 441 -5.75 4.60 -25.86
C SER A 441 -4.79 3.68 -25.10
N THR A 442 -4.36 4.07 -23.89
CA THR A 442 -3.49 3.21 -23.08
C THR A 442 -4.18 1.88 -22.75
N THR A 443 -5.49 1.93 -22.54
CA THR A 443 -6.36 0.77 -22.31
C THR A 443 -6.33 -0.19 -23.49
N ASP A 444 -6.33 0.31 -24.73
CA ASP A 444 -6.23 -0.53 -25.93
C ASP A 444 -4.89 -1.29 -25.96
N ILE A 445 -3.79 -0.61 -25.63
CA ILE A 445 -2.46 -1.23 -25.56
C ILE A 445 -2.45 -2.32 -24.47
N ILE A 446 -2.90 -1.99 -23.25
CA ILE A 446 -2.97 -2.94 -22.14
C ILE A 446 -3.75 -4.19 -22.53
N LEU A 447 -4.93 -4.02 -23.13
CA LEU A 447 -5.81 -5.13 -23.47
C LEU A 447 -5.26 -5.96 -24.65
N ALA A 448 -4.65 -5.33 -25.66
CA ALA A 448 -4.03 -6.04 -26.79
C ALA A 448 -2.89 -6.94 -26.31
N TRP A 449 -2.01 -6.40 -25.46
CA TRP A 449 -0.90 -7.15 -24.90
C TRP A 449 -1.37 -8.23 -23.93
N HIS A 450 -2.43 -7.98 -23.17
CA HIS A 450 -3.04 -9.03 -22.35
C HIS A 450 -3.55 -10.21 -23.18
N VAL A 451 -4.26 -9.93 -24.28
CA VAL A 451 -4.72 -10.95 -25.23
C VAL A 451 -3.51 -11.70 -25.81
N ALA A 452 -2.47 -10.97 -26.23
CA ALA A 452 -1.27 -11.56 -26.80
C ALA A 452 -0.54 -12.50 -25.83
N THR A 453 -0.28 -12.05 -24.59
CA THR A 453 0.34 -12.86 -23.54
C THR A 453 -0.48 -14.11 -23.26
N ARG A 454 -1.81 -14.00 -23.20
CA ARG A 454 -2.67 -15.15 -22.92
C ARG A 454 -2.69 -16.15 -24.07
N LEU A 455 -2.74 -15.70 -25.32
CA LEU A 455 -2.64 -16.57 -26.49
C LEU A 455 -1.29 -17.30 -26.53
N TYR A 456 -0.20 -16.58 -26.24
CA TYR A 456 1.13 -17.18 -26.16
C TYR A 456 1.22 -18.23 -25.05
N GLU A 457 0.66 -17.97 -23.86
CA GLU A 457 0.58 -18.94 -22.77
C GLU A 457 -0.22 -20.20 -23.14
N MET A 458 -1.33 -20.03 -23.88
CA MET A 458 -2.11 -21.16 -24.38
C MET A 458 -1.30 -22.00 -25.38
N ARG A 459 -0.52 -21.37 -26.26
CA ARG A 459 0.37 -22.06 -27.21
C ARG A 459 1.42 -22.89 -26.48
N CYS A 460 2.18 -22.30 -25.55
CA CYS A 460 3.19 -23.04 -24.78
C CYS A 460 2.57 -24.21 -24.00
N SER A 461 1.36 -24.03 -23.46
CA SER A 461 0.64 -25.11 -22.75
C SER A 461 0.28 -26.29 -23.66
N LEU A 462 0.17 -26.09 -24.98
CA LEU A 462 -0.08 -27.16 -25.94
C LEU A 462 1.19 -27.96 -26.28
N HIS A 463 2.36 -27.34 -26.16
CA HIS A 463 3.66 -27.94 -26.49
C HIS A 463 4.39 -28.46 -25.24
N ALA A 464 3.87 -28.16 -24.04
CA ALA A 464 4.40 -28.64 -22.78
C ALA A 464 4.38 -30.18 -22.69
N SER A 465 5.54 -30.77 -22.43
CA SER A 465 5.70 -32.20 -22.12
C SER A 465 4.85 -32.60 -20.89
N PRO A 466 4.33 -33.85 -20.82
CA PRO A 466 3.56 -34.35 -19.67
C PRO A 466 4.33 -34.38 -18.33
N THR A 467 5.64 -34.15 -18.34
CA THR A 467 6.44 -33.99 -17.13
C THR A 467 6.33 -32.55 -16.59
N PRO A 468 5.97 -32.33 -15.31
CA PRO A 468 5.87 -31.00 -14.75
C PRO A 468 7.24 -30.32 -14.68
N SER A 469 7.56 -29.47 -15.65
CA SER A 469 8.67 -28.52 -15.55
C SER A 469 8.23 -27.35 -14.66
N PRO A 470 9.11 -26.84 -13.78
CA PRO A 470 8.83 -25.63 -13.04
C PRO A 470 8.63 -24.48 -14.04
N SER A 471 7.50 -23.77 -13.94
CA SER A 471 7.23 -22.56 -14.73
C SER A 471 8.40 -21.59 -14.61
N SER A 472 8.92 -21.09 -15.73
CA SER A 472 10.01 -20.10 -15.69
C SER A 472 9.58 -18.87 -14.87
N PRO A 473 10.50 -18.26 -14.10
CA PRO A 473 10.17 -17.09 -13.29
C PRO A 473 9.67 -15.92 -14.15
N ASP A 474 10.22 -15.76 -15.36
CA ASP A 474 9.80 -14.72 -16.30
C ASP A 474 8.39 -15.00 -16.85
N MET A 475 8.01 -16.26 -17.14
CA MET A 475 6.64 -16.62 -17.52
C MET A 475 5.65 -16.27 -16.39
N ALA A 476 5.97 -16.63 -15.15
CA ALA A 476 5.12 -16.31 -14.00
C ALA A 476 4.96 -14.79 -13.82
N ALA A 477 6.05 -14.02 -13.96
CA ALA A 477 6.01 -12.57 -13.87
C ALA A 477 5.18 -11.94 -15.00
N ALA A 478 5.39 -12.35 -16.26
CA ALA A 478 4.65 -11.88 -17.43
C ALA A 478 3.15 -12.15 -17.28
N CYS A 479 2.75 -13.38 -16.98
CA CYS A 479 1.35 -13.76 -16.83
C CYS A 479 0.69 -13.02 -15.66
N HIS A 480 1.31 -12.98 -14.48
CA HIS A 480 0.73 -12.31 -13.31
C HIS A 480 0.54 -10.80 -13.54
N LEU A 481 1.52 -10.12 -14.15
CA LEU A 481 1.43 -8.70 -14.47
C LEU A 481 0.38 -8.44 -15.56
N SER A 482 0.38 -9.23 -16.64
CA SER A 482 -0.61 -9.13 -17.71
C SER A 482 -2.05 -9.32 -17.20
N TYR A 483 -2.28 -10.31 -16.33
CA TYR A 483 -3.57 -10.54 -15.69
C TYR A 483 -3.95 -9.44 -14.71
N TYR A 484 -2.96 -8.80 -14.08
CA TYR A 484 -3.20 -7.65 -13.24
C TYR A 484 -3.63 -6.42 -14.04
N CYS A 485 -3.01 -6.16 -15.19
CA CYS A 485 -3.41 -5.05 -16.05
C CYS A 485 -4.86 -5.21 -16.55
N ALA A 486 -5.27 -6.43 -16.92
CA ALA A 486 -6.67 -6.72 -17.25
C ALA A 486 -7.61 -6.58 -16.03
N TYR A 487 -7.14 -6.96 -14.83
CA TYR A 487 -7.87 -6.72 -13.59
C TYR A 487 -8.10 -5.21 -13.36
N LEU A 488 -7.06 -4.39 -13.48
CA LEU A 488 -7.16 -2.93 -13.33
C LEU A 488 -8.18 -2.34 -14.30
N ALA A 489 -8.14 -2.71 -15.58
CA ALA A 489 -9.09 -2.24 -16.58
C ALA A 489 -10.56 -2.59 -16.25
N SER A 490 -10.77 -3.71 -15.55
CA SER A 490 -12.11 -4.23 -15.25
C SER A 490 -12.68 -3.80 -13.89
N ALA A 491 -11.83 -3.64 -12.87
CA ALA A 491 -12.23 -3.55 -11.47
C ALA A 491 -11.66 -2.34 -10.72
N ALA A 492 -10.59 -1.72 -11.23
CA ALA A 492 -10.03 -0.48 -10.69
C ALA A 492 -9.62 0.48 -11.83
N PRO A 493 -10.53 0.81 -12.77
CA PRO A 493 -10.22 1.66 -13.91
C PRO A 493 -9.78 3.07 -13.49
N GLU A 494 -10.12 3.51 -12.27
CA GLU A 494 -9.66 4.75 -11.67
C GLU A 494 -8.13 4.84 -11.48
N LEU A 495 -7.42 3.71 -11.45
CA LEU A 495 -5.96 3.66 -11.32
C LEU A 495 -5.23 3.68 -12.67
N LEU A 496 -5.97 3.58 -13.79
CA LEU A 496 -5.40 3.67 -15.13
C LEU A 496 -5.37 5.12 -15.62
N LEU A 497 -4.61 5.35 -16.71
CA LEU A 497 -4.36 6.68 -17.27
C LEU A 497 -5.56 7.26 -18.02
N ASP A 498 -6.32 6.40 -18.69
CA ASP A 498 -7.51 6.84 -19.43
C ASP A 498 -8.66 7.12 -18.45
N SER A 499 -9.67 7.89 -18.90
CA SER A 499 -10.84 8.15 -18.05
C SER A 499 -11.50 6.84 -17.61
N ALA A 500 -11.84 6.71 -16.32
CA ALA A 500 -12.40 5.47 -15.79
C ALA A 500 -13.66 5.00 -16.55
N ALA A 501 -14.49 5.96 -17.00
CA ALA A 501 -15.67 5.70 -17.82
C ALA A 501 -15.31 5.13 -19.20
N TRP A 502 -14.27 5.67 -19.85
CA TRP A 502 -13.75 5.13 -21.11
C TRP A 502 -13.23 3.70 -20.94
N THR A 503 -12.36 3.49 -19.96
CA THR A 503 -11.77 2.17 -19.67
C THR A 503 -12.85 1.12 -19.41
N GLU A 504 -13.85 1.45 -18.59
CA GLU A 504 -14.93 0.52 -18.27
C GLU A 504 -15.79 0.20 -19.49
N LYS A 505 -16.15 1.22 -20.28
CA LYS A 505 -16.88 1.04 -21.54
C LYS A 505 -16.10 0.14 -22.49
N ARG A 506 -14.83 0.46 -22.71
CA ARG A 506 -13.94 -0.25 -23.63
C ARG A 506 -13.74 -1.70 -23.22
N TYR A 507 -13.52 -1.97 -21.94
CA TYR A 507 -13.39 -3.32 -21.41
C TYR A 507 -14.68 -4.15 -21.63
N LYS A 508 -15.86 -3.55 -21.43
CA LYS A 508 -17.16 -4.21 -21.66
C LYS A 508 -17.38 -4.56 -23.13
N GLU A 509 -17.09 -3.63 -24.05
CA GLU A 509 -17.19 -3.85 -25.50
C GLU A 509 -16.28 -5.00 -25.93
N LEU A 510 -15.01 -4.97 -25.52
CA LEU A 510 -14.05 -6.03 -25.82
C LEU A 510 -14.51 -7.40 -25.30
N THR A 511 -15.00 -7.44 -24.05
CA THR A 511 -15.48 -8.68 -23.43
C THR A 511 -16.71 -9.24 -24.15
N ALA A 512 -17.61 -8.37 -24.64
CA ALA A 512 -18.76 -8.78 -25.42
C ALA A 512 -18.35 -9.40 -26.76
N ASP A 513 -17.38 -8.79 -27.45
CA ASP A 513 -16.85 -9.29 -28.72
C ASP A 513 -16.09 -10.62 -28.54
N VAL A 514 -15.31 -10.77 -27.48
CA VAL A 514 -14.68 -12.05 -27.13
C VAL A 514 -15.74 -13.12 -26.83
N THR A 515 -16.79 -12.77 -26.09
CA THR A 515 -17.87 -13.72 -25.79
C THR A 515 -18.61 -14.14 -27.06
N ALA A 516 -18.84 -13.21 -27.98
CA ALA A 516 -19.46 -13.49 -29.27
C ALA A 516 -18.56 -14.36 -30.17
N ALA A 517 -17.25 -14.13 -30.16
CA ALA A 517 -16.26 -14.97 -30.85
C ALA A 517 -16.28 -16.40 -30.30
N LEU A 518 -16.20 -16.56 -28.98
CA LEU A 518 -16.19 -17.87 -28.32
C LEU A 518 -17.52 -18.63 -28.45
N ALA A 519 -18.66 -17.94 -28.50
CA ALA A 519 -19.98 -18.57 -28.68
C ALA A 519 -20.14 -19.21 -30.07
N LYS A 520 -19.54 -18.60 -31.11
CA LYS A 520 -19.52 -19.18 -32.46
C LYS A 520 -18.72 -20.48 -32.51
N ASP A 521 -17.66 -20.59 -31.70
CA ASP A 521 -16.83 -21.80 -31.63
C ASP A 521 -17.51 -22.94 -30.87
N GLY A 522 -18.29 -22.63 -29.83
CA GLY A 522 -19.00 -23.62 -29.00
C GLY A 522 -20.24 -24.27 -29.66
N ALA A 523 -20.77 -23.68 -30.73
CA ALA A 523 -21.91 -24.23 -31.48
C ALA A 523 -21.52 -25.39 -32.43
N ALA A 524 -20.22 -25.59 -32.68
CA ALA A 524 -19.71 -26.73 -33.42
C ALA A 524 -19.51 -27.92 -32.46
N GLY A 525 -20.49 -28.83 -32.42
CA GLY A 525 -20.55 -29.99 -31.50
C GLY A 525 -19.50 -31.09 -31.72
N GLU A 526 -18.24 -30.76 -31.99
CA GLU A 526 -17.18 -31.73 -32.31
C GLU A 526 -16.13 -31.88 -31.21
N THR A 527 -15.65 -33.11 -31.05
CA THR A 527 -14.47 -33.54 -30.27
C THR A 527 -13.18 -32.96 -30.87
N THR A 528 -13.05 -31.64 -30.83
CA THR A 528 -11.88 -30.91 -31.30
C THR A 528 -10.74 -31.02 -30.29
N THR A 529 -9.52 -31.27 -30.79
CA THR A 529 -8.32 -31.30 -29.94
C THR A 529 -8.03 -29.92 -29.36
N ALA A 530 -7.29 -29.84 -28.25
CA ALA A 530 -6.92 -28.55 -27.64
C ALA A 530 -6.18 -27.63 -28.64
N GLN A 531 -5.36 -28.22 -29.51
CA GLN A 531 -4.65 -27.50 -30.58
C GLN A 531 -5.62 -26.92 -31.63
N GLN A 532 -6.58 -27.71 -32.12
CA GLN A 532 -7.58 -27.22 -33.09
C GLN A 532 -8.43 -26.09 -32.52
N ARG A 533 -8.75 -26.14 -31.22
CA ARG A 533 -9.47 -25.06 -30.52
C ARG A 533 -8.65 -23.78 -30.46
N TYR A 534 -7.35 -23.90 -30.17
CA TYR A 534 -6.44 -22.76 -30.16
C TYR A 534 -6.28 -22.13 -31.54
N GLU A 535 -6.04 -22.94 -32.58
CA GLU A 535 -5.91 -22.45 -33.95
C GLU A 535 -7.18 -21.74 -34.44
N ARG A 536 -8.36 -22.30 -34.13
CA ARG A 536 -9.65 -21.67 -34.42
C ARG A 536 -9.82 -20.36 -33.67
N LEU A 537 -9.50 -20.32 -32.38
CA LEU A 537 -9.56 -19.10 -31.57
C LEU A 537 -8.68 -17.99 -32.17
N VAL A 538 -7.43 -18.31 -32.51
CA VAL A 538 -6.49 -17.35 -33.14
C VAL A 538 -7.00 -16.87 -34.49
N ALA A 539 -7.58 -17.76 -35.31
CA ALA A 539 -8.16 -17.40 -36.60
C ALA A 539 -9.38 -16.46 -36.45
N THR A 540 -10.27 -16.76 -35.50
CA THR A 540 -11.44 -15.93 -35.17
C THR A 540 -11.01 -14.56 -34.65
N LEU A 541 -9.96 -14.48 -33.83
CA LEU A 541 -9.46 -13.20 -33.28
C LEU A 541 -8.65 -12.38 -34.31
N SER A 542 -7.96 -13.01 -35.25
CA SER A 542 -7.16 -12.32 -36.27
C SER A 542 -8.02 -11.78 -37.43
N ALA A 543 -8.76 -12.66 -38.11
CA ALA A 543 -9.51 -12.29 -39.33
C ALA A 543 -11.00 -12.05 -39.06
N GLY A 544 -11.56 -12.69 -38.03
CA GLY A 544 -12.99 -12.63 -37.69
C GLY A 544 -13.38 -11.55 -36.68
N ALA A 545 -12.41 -10.93 -36.01
CA ALA A 545 -12.69 -9.95 -34.97
C ALA A 545 -13.09 -8.59 -35.58
N ARG A 546 -14.23 -8.08 -35.09
CA ARG A 546 -14.64 -6.69 -35.35
C ARG A 546 -13.72 -5.69 -34.65
N ASP A 547 -13.19 -6.09 -33.50
CA ASP A 547 -12.39 -5.24 -32.63
C ASP A 547 -10.90 -5.22 -33.02
N LYS A 548 -10.34 -4.01 -33.17
CA LYS A 548 -8.93 -3.79 -33.54
C LYS A 548 -7.95 -4.29 -32.47
N VAL A 549 -8.31 -4.26 -31.18
CA VAL A 549 -7.47 -4.73 -30.05
C VAL A 549 -7.35 -6.25 -30.05
N LEU A 550 -8.42 -6.97 -30.37
CA LEU A 550 -8.36 -8.43 -30.49
C LEU A 550 -7.48 -8.86 -31.66
N ARG A 551 -7.63 -8.20 -32.81
CA ARG A 551 -6.79 -8.43 -33.98
C ARG A 551 -5.33 -8.13 -33.68
N GLY A 552 -5.05 -6.96 -33.10
CA GLY A 552 -3.70 -6.57 -32.69
C GLY A 552 -3.08 -7.54 -31.69
N GLY A 553 -3.83 -7.97 -30.68
CA GLY A 553 -3.35 -8.95 -29.71
C GLY A 553 -3.03 -10.32 -30.33
N ALA A 554 -3.86 -10.79 -31.28
CA ALA A 554 -3.60 -12.04 -32.00
C ALA A 554 -2.40 -11.92 -32.96
N GLU A 555 -2.23 -10.77 -33.63
CA GLU A 555 -1.07 -10.46 -34.45
C GLU A 555 0.22 -10.44 -33.63
N ILE A 556 0.23 -9.80 -32.45
CA ILE A 556 1.39 -9.81 -31.54
C ILE A 556 1.73 -11.23 -31.12
N ALA A 557 0.74 -12.02 -30.70
CA ALA A 557 0.98 -13.41 -30.30
C ALA A 557 1.62 -14.24 -31.44
N ARG A 558 1.17 -14.03 -32.69
CA ARG A 558 1.76 -14.66 -33.87
C ARG A 558 3.19 -14.19 -34.11
N CYS A 559 3.47 -12.89 -34.03
CA CYS A 559 4.82 -12.35 -34.19
C CYS A 559 5.79 -12.89 -33.13
N LEU A 560 5.38 -12.96 -31.85
CA LEU A 560 6.17 -13.55 -30.78
C LEU A 560 6.49 -15.03 -31.06
N ALA A 561 5.50 -15.77 -31.55
CA ALA A 561 5.71 -17.14 -31.97
C ALA A 561 6.68 -17.28 -33.15
N GLU A 562 6.59 -16.42 -34.17
CA GLU A 562 7.47 -16.50 -35.35
C GLU A 562 8.91 -16.07 -35.06
N GLU A 563 9.10 -15.13 -34.15
CA GLU A 563 10.42 -14.57 -33.81
C GLU A 563 11.22 -15.49 -32.87
N TYR A 564 10.54 -16.18 -31.94
CA TYR A 564 11.18 -17.01 -30.91
C TYR A 564 11.03 -18.53 -31.14
N THR A 565 10.33 -18.96 -32.20
CA THR A 565 10.36 -20.36 -32.66
C THR A 565 11.27 -20.48 -33.87
N THR A 566 12.40 -21.17 -33.74
CA THR A 566 13.27 -21.53 -34.87
C THR A 566 13.06 -22.99 -35.30
N ALA A 567 13.58 -23.38 -36.47
CA ALA A 567 13.39 -24.72 -37.03
C ALA A 567 14.07 -25.85 -36.19
N GLU A 568 14.97 -25.50 -35.27
CA GLU A 568 15.77 -26.47 -34.49
C GLU A 568 15.55 -26.37 -32.97
N GLU A 569 15.15 -25.20 -32.42
CA GLU A 569 14.88 -25.02 -30.98
C GLU A 569 13.86 -23.88 -30.72
N ASP A 570 12.95 -24.08 -29.76
CA ASP A 570 12.02 -23.04 -29.27
C ASP A 570 12.69 -22.21 -28.16
N ASP A 571 12.97 -20.93 -28.41
CA ASP A 571 13.49 -19.99 -27.40
C ASP A 571 12.34 -19.34 -26.61
N GLU A 572 11.52 -20.18 -25.97
CA GLU A 572 10.40 -19.71 -25.14
C GLU A 572 10.89 -18.81 -23.99
N ALA A 573 12.10 -19.07 -23.48
CA ALA A 573 12.68 -18.32 -22.37
C ALA A 573 12.88 -16.84 -22.73
N SER A 574 13.42 -16.53 -23.91
CA SER A 574 13.57 -15.15 -24.38
C SER A 574 12.23 -14.46 -24.64
N ALA A 575 11.25 -15.18 -25.18
CA ALA A 575 9.90 -14.64 -25.38
C ALA A 575 9.23 -14.27 -24.05
N TRP A 576 9.34 -15.14 -23.04
CA TRP A 576 8.82 -14.87 -21.70
C TRP A 576 9.56 -13.73 -21.01
N LEU A 577 10.88 -13.66 -21.15
CA LEU A 577 11.68 -12.54 -20.65
C LEU A 577 11.25 -11.22 -21.31
N PHE A 578 10.98 -11.23 -22.62
CA PHE A 578 10.48 -10.07 -23.34
C PHE A 578 9.11 -9.63 -22.80
N LEU A 579 8.15 -10.54 -22.71
CA LEU A 579 6.80 -10.26 -22.17
C LEU A 579 6.84 -9.79 -20.72
N ALA A 580 7.75 -10.34 -19.92
CA ALA A 580 7.96 -9.94 -18.53
C ALA A 580 8.47 -8.50 -18.46
N ASN A 581 9.50 -8.15 -19.25
CA ASN A 581 10.05 -6.79 -19.32
C ASN A 581 9.00 -5.79 -19.85
N PHE A 582 8.23 -6.15 -20.88
CA PHE A 582 7.16 -5.31 -21.40
C PHE A 582 6.11 -5.03 -20.32
N SER A 583 5.64 -6.08 -19.64
CA SER A 583 4.58 -5.95 -18.64
C SER A 583 5.02 -5.13 -17.43
N SER A 584 6.28 -5.28 -16.97
CA SER A 584 6.84 -4.46 -15.90
C SER A 584 7.07 -3.01 -16.32
N GLU A 585 7.57 -2.75 -17.54
CA GLU A 585 7.70 -1.40 -18.07
C GLU A 585 6.34 -0.71 -18.21
N MET A 586 5.31 -1.43 -18.69
CA MET A 586 3.93 -0.93 -18.72
C MET A 586 3.44 -0.57 -17.31
N MET A 587 3.70 -1.40 -16.31
CA MET A 587 3.34 -1.09 -14.92
C MET A 587 4.06 0.16 -14.38
N LEU A 588 5.35 0.32 -14.69
CA LEU A 588 6.12 1.51 -14.33
C LEU A 588 5.66 2.76 -15.09
N TYR A 589 5.10 2.61 -16.28
CA TYR A 589 4.50 3.70 -17.06
C TYR A 589 3.14 4.15 -16.48
N ILE A 590 2.30 3.21 -16.05
CA ILE A 590 0.98 3.49 -15.48
C ILE A 590 1.08 4.05 -14.05
N ALA A 591 2.07 3.59 -13.26
CA ALA A 591 2.17 3.89 -11.84
C ALA A 591 2.30 5.39 -11.46
N PRO A 592 3.02 6.27 -12.19
CA PRO A 592 3.10 7.71 -11.90
C PRO A 592 1.80 8.51 -12.13
N SER A 593 0.64 7.86 -12.21
CA SER A 593 -0.65 8.51 -12.47
C SER A 593 -0.87 9.72 -11.55
N GLU A 594 -1.30 10.85 -12.14
CA GLU A 594 -1.63 12.07 -11.41
C GLU A 594 -2.86 11.91 -10.52
N ASN A 595 -3.58 10.79 -10.65
CA ASN A 595 -4.74 10.47 -9.83
C ASN A 595 -4.35 10.02 -8.41
N VAL A 596 -3.77 10.93 -7.63
CA VAL A 596 -3.45 10.74 -6.20
C VAL A 596 -4.69 10.28 -5.42
N LYS A 597 -5.87 10.81 -5.76
CA LYS A 597 -7.14 10.41 -5.15
C LYS A 597 -7.42 8.91 -5.33
N GLY A 598 -7.23 8.38 -6.54
CA GLY A 598 -7.42 6.96 -6.83
C GLY A 598 -6.52 6.07 -5.98
N HIS A 599 -5.25 6.44 -5.82
CA HIS A 599 -4.31 5.73 -4.95
C HIS A 599 -4.72 5.79 -3.47
N VAL A 600 -5.19 6.94 -2.98
CA VAL A 600 -5.69 7.10 -1.61
C VAL A 600 -6.93 6.24 -1.34
N GLU A 601 -7.87 6.20 -2.29
CA GLU A 601 -9.04 5.32 -2.19
C GLU A 601 -8.67 3.84 -2.23
N ALA A 602 -7.69 3.45 -3.05
CA ALA A 602 -7.15 2.09 -3.08
C ALA A 602 -6.50 1.71 -1.73
N MET A 603 -5.76 2.62 -1.08
CA MET A 603 -5.20 2.40 0.27
C MET A 603 -6.29 2.13 1.31
N ALA A 604 -7.46 2.75 1.21
CA ALA A 604 -8.58 2.52 2.11
C ALA A 604 -9.13 1.09 2.02
N ARG A 605 -9.09 0.51 0.81
CA ARG A 605 -9.60 -0.84 0.47
C ARG A 605 -8.60 -1.97 0.74
N GLY A 606 -7.42 -1.66 1.27
CA GLY A 606 -6.36 -2.63 1.57
C GLY A 606 -5.18 -2.60 0.60
N GLY A 607 -5.12 -1.62 -0.30
CA GLY A 607 -3.99 -1.39 -1.18
C GLY A 607 -4.03 -2.16 -2.48
N GLU A 608 -3.29 -1.65 -3.47
CA GLU A 608 -3.14 -2.21 -4.82
C GLU A 608 -1.67 -2.23 -5.22
N PHE A 609 -1.22 -3.23 -5.97
CA PHE A 609 0.20 -3.36 -6.36
C PHE A 609 0.71 -2.13 -7.11
N VAL A 610 -0.09 -1.54 -8.01
CA VAL A 610 0.26 -0.28 -8.71
C VAL A 610 0.49 0.89 -7.74
N THR A 611 -0.15 0.88 -6.56
CA THR A 611 0.05 1.92 -5.55
C THR A 611 1.40 1.78 -4.84
N LEU A 612 1.95 0.57 -4.72
CA LEU A 612 3.34 0.38 -4.26
C LEU A 612 4.32 0.93 -5.28
N LEU A 613 4.07 0.71 -6.57
CA LEU A 613 4.91 1.25 -7.65
C LEU A 613 4.84 2.77 -7.73
N TRP A 614 3.65 3.34 -7.52
CA TRP A 614 3.47 4.78 -7.42
C TRP A 614 4.31 5.38 -6.29
N ALA A 615 4.30 4.77 -5.09
CA ALA A 615 5.13 5.21 -3.97
C ALA A 615 6.63 5.03 -4.25
N LEU A 616 7.03 3.91 -4.86
CA LEU A 616 8.41 3.66 -5.28
C LEU A 616 8.94 4.74 -6.24
N LEU A 617 8.15 5.07 -7.26
CA LEU A 617 8.51 6.05 -8.28
C LEU A 617 8.52 7.47 -7.69
N LEU A 618 7.60 7.77 -6.78
CA LEU A 618 7.62 9.01 -6.01
C LEU A 618 8.95 9.18 -5.26
N HIS A 619 9.40 8.17 -4.51
CA HIS A 619 10.66 8.24 -3.78
C HIS A 619 11.89 8.23 -4.70
N ALA A 620 11.74 7.79 -5.95
CA ALA A 620 12.76 7.91 -6.98
C ALA A 620 12.78 9.30 -7.66
N GLY A 621 11.93 10.25 -7.20
CA GLY A 621 11.78 11.57 -7.82
C GLY A 621 11.04 11.55 -9.16
N ILE A 622 10.42 10.43 -9.55
CA ILE A 622 9.66 10.26 -10.79
C ILE A 622 8.19 10.57 -10.49
N THR A 623 7.86 11.85 -10.53
CA THR A 623 6.53 12.36 -10.17
C THR A 623 5.60 12.52 -11.35
N ALA A 624 6.16 12.67 -12.56
CA ALA A 624 5.45 12.78 -13.83
C ALA A 624 5.84 11.63 -14.77
N ARG A 625 4.97 11.37 -15.75
CA ARG A 625 5.25 10.39 -16.80
C ARG A 625 6.47 10.85 -17.61
N PRO A 626 7.37 9.93 -18.00
CA PRO A 626 8.35 10.24 -19.03
C PRO A 626 7.59 10.63 -20.31
N GLU A 627 8.09 11.65 -21.03
CA GLU A 627 7.50 12.04 -22.31
C GLU A 627 7.43 10.80 -23.22
N ALA A 628 6.25 10.53 -23.78
CA ALA A 628 6.12 9.50 -24.79
C ALA A 628 7.13 9.80 -25.91
N PRO A 629 7.79 8.78 -26.51
CA PRO A 629 8.76 9.02 -27.57
C PRO A 629 8.14 9.94 -28.62
N SER A 630 8.69 11.14 -28.72
CA SER A 630 8.25 12.24 -29.57
C SER A 630 8.55 11.93 -31.04
N ARG A 631 7.81 10.95 -31.60
CA ARG A 631 7.65 10.68 -33.04
C ARG A 631 6.28 10.07 -33.39
N ILE A 632 5.26 10.25 -32.54
CA ILE A 632 3.87 9.88 -32.87
C ILE A 632 3.11 11.01 -33.60
N ILE A 633 3.73 12.18 -33.77
CA ILE A 633 3.20 13.25 -34.62
C ILE A 633 4.34 13.82 -35.48
N SER A 634 4.60 13.17 -36.61
CA SER A 634 5.12 13.78 -37.83
C SER A 634 4.94 12.83 -39.00
#